data_AF-A0A7C3TKB9-F1
#
_entry.id   AF-A0A7C3TKB9-F1
#
_cell.length_a   1.000
_cell.length_b   1.000
_cell.length_c   1.000
_cell.angle_alpha   90.00
_cell.angle_beta   90.00
_cell.angle_gamma   90.00
#
_symmetry.space_group_name_H-M   'P 1'
#
loop_
_entity.id
_entity.type
_entity.pdbx_description
1 polymer ?
#
loop_
_entity_poly.entity_id
_entity_poly.type
_entity_poly.pdbx_seq_one_letter_code
_entity_poly.pdbx_strand_id
1 'polypeptide(L)'
;MSEFLSDMGQKKELLKKMIKMLHDGADVAEMKALFKKEFGNVMPHQISMLEEEMIKEGMPADEVHRLCQLHIDLFRESIDAGKVDVPAGHPLYILYTEHSRILEFAQQLVESATILIGKSDSATFARVQQLIGFFKESSVHYLREENVLFPVLEKYGVTQPPKIMWMEHDNIRAIEKSMYETADALAKSITKELSHTLQTQAIRLSETLTDHFYKENNILF
;
A
#
# COMPACT_ATOMS: atom_id res chain seq x y z
N MET A 1 -15.57 2.11 -24.45
CA MET A 1 -15.29 0.85 -23.73
C MET A 1 -14.17 0.03 -24.37
N SER A 2 -14.00 -0.02 -25.71
CA SER A 2 -12.93 -0.82 -26.34
C SER A 2 -11.51 -0.22 -26.20
N GLU A 3 -11.36 1.11 -26.18
CA GLU A 3 -10.05 1.76 -26.01
C GLU A 3 -9.47 1.58 -24.60
N PHE A 4 -10.31 1.65 -23.56
CA PHE A 4 -9.87 1.47 -22.17
C PHE A 4 -9.42 0.03 -21.89
N LEU A 5 -10.13 -0.95 -22.46
CA LEU A 5 -9.74 -2.37 -22.38
C LEU A 5 -8.46 -2.65 -23.19
N SER A 6 -8.28 -1.98 -24.33
CA SER A 6 -7.07 -2.07 -25.14
C SER A 6 -5.85 -1.48 -24.42
N ASP A 7 -6.01 -0.33 -23.76
CA ASP A 7 -4.94 0.33 -23.00
C ASP A 7 -4.51 -0.53 -21.80
N MET A 8 -5.47 -1.03 -21.01
CA MET A 8 -5.16 -1.92 -19.88
C MET A 8 -4.47 -3.23 -20.32
N GLY A 9 -4.84 -3.79 -21.47
CA GLY A 9 -4.13 -4.93 -22.05
C GLY A 9 -2.67 -4.60 -22.40
N GLN A 10 -2.40 -3.42 -22.96
CA GLN A 10 -1.03 -2.96 -23.24
C GLN A 10 -0.22 -2.71 -21.96
N LYS A 11 -0.85 -2.10 -20.95
CA LYS A 11 -0.23 -1.89 -19.62
C LYS A 11 0.11 -3.21 -18.94
N LYS A 12 -0.75 -4.24 -19.04
CA LYS A 12 -0.46 -5.59 -18.54
C LYS A 12 0.78 -6.19 -19.19
N GLU A 13 0.86 -6.14 -20.52
CA GLU A 13 2.02 -6.68 -21.24
C GLU A 13 3.30 -5.90 -20.94
N LEU A 14 3.20 -4.61 -20.66
CA LEU A 14 4.32 -3.81 -20.20
C LEU A 14 4.77 -4.22 -18.78
N LEU A 15 3.83 -4.39 -17.85
CA LEU A 15 4.10 -4.91 -16.50
C LEU A 15 4.83 -6.26 -16.56
N LYS A 16 4.35 -7.22 -17.36
CA LYS A 16 5.02 -8.51 -17.58
C LYS A 16 6.47 -8.36 -18.06
N LYS A 17 6.72 -7.43 -19.00
CA LYS A 17 8.07 -7.15 -19.48
C LYS A 17 8.95 -6.58 -18.37
N MET A 18 8.42 -5.68 -17.56
CA MET A 18 9.15 -5.09 -16.43
C MET A 18 9.50 -6.13 -15.35
N ILE A 19 8.60 -7.08 -15.05
CA ILE A 19 8.90 -8.23 -14.16
C ILE A 19 10.10 -9.00 -14.68
N LYS A 20 10.07 -9.34 -15.97
CA LYS A 20 11.14 -10.08 -16.60
C LYS A 20 12.47 -9.34 -16.54
N MET A 21 12.46 -8.03 -16.80
CA MET A 21 13.65 -7.18 -16.70
C MET A 21 14.22 -7.16 -15.27
N LEU A 22 13.37 -7.05 -14.25
CA LEU A 22 13.81 -7.12 -12.84
C LEU A 22 14.41 -8.49 -12.49
N HIS A 23 13.87 -9.58 -13.01
CA HIS A 23 14.47 -10.92 -12.85
C HIS A 23 15.81 -11.08 -13.55
N ASP A 24 15.96 -10.47 -14.72
CA ASP A 24 17.20 -10.49 -15.48
C ASP A 24 18.27 -9.54 -14.89
N GLY A 25 17.98 -8.88 -13.76
CA GLY A 25 18.93 -8.04 -13.02
C GLY A 25 19.01 -6.59 -13.50
N ALA A 26 17.95 -6.08 -14.14
CA ALA A 26 17.87 -4.68 -14.55
C ALA A 26 18.03 -3.72 -13.35
N ASP A 27 18.56 -2.54 -13.62
CA ASP A 27 18.74 -1.51 -12.60
C ASP A 27 17.40 -1.00 -12.06
N VAL A 28 17.29 -0.92 -10.73
CA VAL A 28 16.05 -0.52 -10.06
C VAL A 28 15.71 0.93 -10.35
N ALA A 29 16.69 1.82 -10.48
CA ALA A 29 16.42 3.24 -10.77
C ALA A 29 15.91 3.43 -12.22
N GLU A 30 16.46 2.67 -13.18
CA GLU A 30 15.93 2.62 -14.55
C GLU A 30 14.49 2.08 -14.56
N MET A 31 14.20 1.06 -13.76
CA MET A 31 12.85 0.49 -13.66
C MET A 31 11.86 1.45 -13.03
N LYS A 32 12.27 2.18 -12.00
CA LYS A 32 11.49 3.27 -11.42
C LYS A 32 11.15 4.35 -12.44
N ALA A 33 12.13 4.80 -13.23
CA ALA A 33 11.92 5.81 -14.25
C ALA A 33 10.95 5.35 -15.34
N LEU A 34 11.10 4.10 -15.83
CA LEU A 34 10.19 3.52 -16.82
C LEU A 34 8.78 3.38 -16.25
N PHE A 35 8.65 2.89 -15.01
CA PHE A 35 7.34 2.71 -14.38
C PHE A 35 6.64 4.06 -14.24
N LYS A 36 7.33 5.09 -13.75
CA LYS A 36 6.75 6.44 -13.61
C LYS A 36 6.29 7.01 -14.96
N LYS A 37 7.07 6.81 -16.02
CA LYS A 37 6.73 7.27 -17.36
C LYS A 37 5.46 6.59 -17.89
N GLU A 38 5.35 5.28 -17.68
CA GLU A 38 4.32 4.48 -18.31
C GLU A 38 3.07 4.30 -17.42
N PHE A 39 3.20 4.37 -16.10
CA PHE A 39 2.13 4.16 -15.12
C PHE A 39 1.83 5.38 -14.24
N GLY A 40 2.50 6.53 -14.46
CA GLY A 40 2.31 7.72 -13.60
C GLY A 40 0.89 8.29 -13.52
N ASN A 41 0.01 7.93 -14.47
CA ASN A 41 -1.41 8.30 -14.47
C ASN A 41 -2.35 7.14 -14.09
N VAL A 42 -1.79 5.97 -13.77
CA VAL A 42 -2.54 4.77 -13.40
C VAL A 42 -2.71 4.77 -11.89
N MET A 43 -3.93 4.57 -11.41
CA MET A 43 -4.22 4.51 -9.98
C MET A 43 -3.62 3.23 -9.37
N PRO A 44 -3.16 3.25 -8.10
CA PRO A 44 -2.57 2.07 -7.47
C PRO A 44 -3.43 0.80 -7.58
N HIS A 45 -4.73 0.89 -7.31
CA HIS A 45 -5.63 -0.27 -7.42
C HIS A 45 -5.71 -0.87 -8.83
N GLN A 46 -5.50 -0.07 -9.88
CA GLN A 46 -5.52 -0.57 -11.26
C GLN A 46 -4.30 -1.45 -11.53
N ILE A 47 -3.15 -1.15 -10.91
CA ILE A 47 -1.95 -1.99 -11.01
C ILE A 47 -2.17 -3.31 -10.26
N SER A 48 -2.72 -3.27 -9.04
CA SER A 48 -3.06 -4.48 -8.28
C SER A 48 -4.05 -5.39 -9.03
N MET A 49 -5.00 -4.83 -9.78
CA MET A 49 -5.89 -5.62 -10.66
C MET A 49 -5.13 -6.33 -11.77
N LEU A 50 -4.18 -5.65 -12.42
CA LEU A 50 -3.34 -6.26 -13.46
C LEU A 50 -2.45 -7.37 -12.88
N GLU A 51 -1.93 -7.17 -11.67
CA GLU A 51 -1.17 -8.16 -10.91
C GLU A 51 -2.00 -9.42 -10.61
N GLU A 52 -3.24 -9.26 -10.14
CA GLU A 52 -4.15 -10.39 -9.89
C GLU A 52 -4.49 -11.16 -11.18
N GLU A 53 -4.69 -10.46 -12.31
CA GLU A 53 -4.87 -11.09 -13.61
C GLU A 53 -3.65 -11.92 -14.03
N MET A 54 -2.43 -11.40 -13.84
CA MET A 54 -1.21 -12.12 -14.19
C MET A 54 -1.06 -13.41 -13.37
N ILE A 55 -1.41 -13.39 -12.08
CA ILE A 55 -1.43 -14.58 -11.24
C ILE A 55 -2.45 -15.60 -11.77
N LYS A 56 -3.66 -15.16 -12.13
CA LYS A 56 -4.70 -16.02 -12.73
C LYS A 56 -4.25 -16.63 -14.07
N GLU A 57 -3.41 -15.94 -14.83
CA GLU A 57 -2.80 -16.42 -16.07
C GLU A 57 -1.64 -17.40 -15.85
N GLY A 58 -1.26 -17.69 -14.60
CA GLY A 58 -0.26 -18.69 -14.24
C GLY A 58 1.11 -18.13 -13.88
N MET A 59 1.26 -16.80 -13.75
CA MET A 59 2.48 -16.21 -13.21
C MET A 59 2.60 -16.54 -11.71
N PRO A 60 3.78 -16.94 -11.21
CA PRO A 60 3.93 -17.22 -9.78
C PRO A 60 3.70 -15.96 -8.94
N ALA A 61 2.94 -16.09 -7.85
CA ALA A 61 2.59 -14.95 -6.99
C ALA A 61 3.82 -14.22 -6.44
N ASP A 62 4.88 -14.95 -6.08
CA ASP A 62 6.14 -14.37 -5.60
C ASP A 62 6.80 -13.43 -6.62
N GLU A 63 6.65 -13.71 -7.93
CA GLU A 63 7.19 -12.88 -9.01
C GLU A 63 6.40 -11.57 -9.16
N VAL A 64 5.08 -11.66 -9.01
CA VAL A 64 4.18 -10.52 -9.05
C VAL A 64 4.36 -9.64 -7.80
N HIS A 65 4.56 -10.24 -6.63
CA HIS A 65 4.76 -9.49 -5.39
C HIS A 65 6.08 -8.70 -5.34
N ARG A 66 7.10 -9.06 -6.13
CA ARG A 66 8.31 -8.22 -6.30
C ARG A 66 8.01 -6.87 -6.96
N LEU A 67 7.05 -6.84 -7.90
CA LEU A 67 6.56 -5.60 -8.49
C LEU A 67 5.76 -4.77 -7.49
N CYS A 68 5.02 -5.44 -6.60
CA CYS A 68 4.25 -4.78 -5.55
C CYS A 68 5.14 -3.82 -4.75
N GLN A 69 6.30 -4.30 -4.32
CA GLN A 69 7.28 -3.49 -3.59
C GLN A 69 7.75 -2.27 -4.41
N LEU A 70 8.01 -2.46 -5.71
CA LEU A 70 8.45 -1.39 -6.60
C LEU A 70 7.37 -0.35 -6.86
N HIS A 71 6.11 -0.76 -7.07
CA HIS A 71 5.03 0.17 -7.31
C HIS A 71 4.67 0.94 -6.04
N ILE A 72 4.68 0.28 -4.86
CA ILE A 72 4.47 0.94 -3.56
C ILE A 72 5.54 2.02 -3.35
N ASP A 73 6.81 1.70 -3.60
CA ASP A 73 7.91 2.66 -3.54
C ASP A 73 7.66 3.90 -4.42
N LEU A 74 7.18 3.67 -5.64
CA LEU A 74 6.94 4.74 -6.61
C LEU A 74 5.75 5.62 -6.26
N PHE A 75 4.66 5.02 -5.76
CA PHE A 75 3.51 5.78 -5.29
C PHE A 75 3.81 6.52 -3.98
N ARG A 76 4.63 5.93 -3.11
CA ARG A 76 5.15 6.66 -1.96
C ARG A 76 5.97 7.88 -2.40
N GLU A 77 6.88 7.72 -3.38
CA GLU A 77 7.64 8.86 -3.92
C GLU A 77 6.73 9.92 -4.55
N SER A 78 5.58 9.55 -5.16
CA SER A 78 4.62 10.51 -5.68
C SER A 78 3.84 11.24 -4.58
N ILE A 79 3.50 10.54 -3.50
CA ILE A 79 2.91 11.09 -2.28
C ILE A 79 3.90 12.06 -1.60
N ASP A 80 5.17 11.68 -1.46
CA ASP A 80 6.23 12.49 -0.86
C ASP A 80 6.62 13.70 -1.73
N ALA A 81 6.43 13.61 -3.05
CA ALA A 81 6.64 14.72 -3.98
C ALA A 81 5.50 15.77 -3.93
N GLY A 82 4.34 15.40 -3.42
CA GLY A 82 3.22 16.30 -3.13
C GLY A 82 3.55 17.20 -1.94
N LYS A 83 4.33 18.26 -2.17
CA LYS A 83 4.61 19.25 -1.12
C LYS A 83 3.33 19.98 -0.72
N VAL A 84 2.86 19.75 0.50
CA VAL A 84 1.91 20.66 1.13
C VAL A 84 2.64 21.96 1.45
N ASP A 85 2.29 23.04 0.74
CA ASP A 85 2.86 24.37 0.99
C ASP A 85 2.22 25.03 2.21
N VAL A 86 2.36 24.39 3.36
CA VAL A 86 1.85 24.85 4.66
C VAL A 86 2.91 24.65 5.73
N PRO A 87 2.96 25.51 6.77
CA PRO A 87 3.99 25.44 7.80
C PRO A 87 3.87 24.18 8.66
N ALA A 88 4.99 23.81 9.29
CA ALA A 88 5.01 22.74 10.30
C ALA A 88 4.01 23.05 11.43
N GLY A 89 3.21 22.04 11.80
CA GLY A 89 2.12 22.18 12.78
C GLY A 89 0.75 22.49 12.17
N HIS A 90 0.66 22.81 10.88
CA HIS A 90 -0.62 22.87 10.18
C HIS A 90 -1.25 21.46 10.11
N PRO A 91 -2.58 21.30 10.29
CA PRO A 91 -3.23 19.98 10.27
C PRO A 91 -2.91 19.15 9.00
N LEU A 92 -2.95 19.77 7.82
CA LEU A 92 -2.56 19.08 6.57
C LEU A 92 -1.09 18.65 6.55
N TYR A 93 -0.17 19.44 7.11
CA TYR A 93 1.23 19.00 7.23
C TYR A 93 1.34 17.72 8.07
N ILE A 94 0.58 17.66 9.15
CA ILE A 94 0.55 16.49 10.04
C ILE A 94 -0.01 15.27 9.29
N LEU A 95 -1.17 15.39 8.62
CA LEU A 95 -1.79 14.28 7.91
C LEU A 95 -0.89 13.73 6.78
N TYR A 96 -0.32 14.60 5.94
CA TYR A 96 0.62 14.15 4.90
C TYR A 96 1.85 13.45 5.48
N THR A 97 2.43 13.98 6.57
CA THR A 97 3.58 13.36 7.23
C THR A 97 3.22 11.99 7.80
N GLU A 98 2.00 11.85 8.32
CA GLU A 98 1.47 10.57 8.81
C GLU A 98 1.29 9.57 7.66
N HIS A 99 0.75 9.99 6.51
CA HIS A 99 0.62 9.13 5.33
C HIS A 99 1.97 8.55 4.91
N SER A 100 2.98 9.41 4.73
CA SER A 100 4.33 8.99 4.37
C SER A 100 4.91 7.98 5.37
N ARG A 101 4.66 8.18 6.67
CA ARG A 101 5.19 7.29 7.72
C ARG A 101 4.44 5.97 7.80
N ILE A 102 3.12 5.99 7.65
CA ILE A 102 2.28 4.78 7.66
C ILE A 102 2.65 3.91 6.45
N LEU A 103 2.83 4.50 5.26
CA LEU A 103 3.26 3.78 4.06
C LEU A 103 4.65 3.16 4.21
N GLU A 104 5.61 3.91 4.77
CA GLU A 104 6.94 3.37 5.06
C GLU A 104 6.86 2.11 5.93
N PHE A 105 6.02 2.14 6.96
CA PHE A 105 5.89 1.02 7.88
C PHE A 105 5.10 -0.15 7.29
N ALA A 106 4.15 0.12 6.39
CA ALA A 106 3.44 -0.91 5.64
C ALA A 106 4.41 -1.69 4.75
N GLN A 107 5.28 -0.97 4.04
CA GLN A 107 6.31 -1.57 3.21
C GLN A 107 7.33 -2.37 4.03
N GLN A 108 7.80 -1.84 5.16
CA GLN A 108 8.71 -2.58 6.05
C GLN A 108 8.05 -3.83 6.64
N LEU A 109 6.72 -3.83 6.80
CA LEU A 109 5.97 -4.99 7.24
C LEU A 109 5.88 -6.07 6.16
N VAL A 110 5.66 -5.68 4.89
CA VAL A 110 5.74 -6.60 3.74
C VAL A 110 7.12 -7.26 3.67
N GLU A 111 8.19 -6.47 3.76
CA GLU A 111 9.57 -6.98 3.74
C GLU A 111 9.84 -7.95 4.90
N SER A 112 9.47 -7.56 6.12
CA SER A 112 9.68 -8.38 7.32
C SER A 112 8.88 -9.68 7.27
N ALA A 113 7.63 -9.64 6.80
CA ALA A 113 6.80 -10.82 6.62
C ALA A 113 7.36 -11.76 5.54
N THR A 114 7.90 -11.19 4.45
CA THR A 114 8.57 -11.97 3.39
C THR A 114 9.81 -12.69 3.91
N ILE A 115 10.65 -12.01 4.70
CA ILE A 115 11.82 -12.63 5.33
C ILE A 115 11.39 -13.76 6.27
N LEU A 116 10.30 -13.57 7.03
CA LEU A 116 9.78 -14.55 7.98
C LEU A 116 9.30 -15.85 7.32
N ILE A 117 8.96 -15.84 6.03
CA ILE A 117 8.65 -17.05 5.25
C ILE A 117 9.91 -17.89 5.01
N GLY A 118 11.02 -17.24 4.65
CA GLY A 118 12.28 -17.89 4.32
C GLY A 118 13.11 -18.27 5.55
N LYS A 119 13.02 -17.46 6.62
CA LYS A 119 13.79 -17.64 7.85
C LYS A 119 12.99 -17.18 9.07
N SER A 120 12.56 -18.15 9.86
CA SER A 120 11.87 -17.91 11.13
C SER A 120 12.87 -17.55 12.26
N ASP A 121 13.53 -16.40 12.16
CA ASP A 121 14.39 -15.91 13.25
C ASP A 121 13.65 -14.92 14.18
N SER A 122 14.08 -14.92 15.44
CA SER A 122 13.43 -14.15 16.51
C SER A 122 13.54 -12.64 16.31
N ALA A 123 14.60 -12.16 15.65
CA ALA A 123 14.80 -10.74 15.38
C ALA A 123 13.79 -10.22 14.35
N THR A 124 13.59 -10.98 13.26
CA THR A 124 12.59 -10.68 12.23
C THR A 124 11.18 -10.70 12.83
N PHE A 125 10.88 -11.70 13.65
CA PHE A 125 9.59 -11.77 14.33
C PHE A 125 9.36 -10.58 15.29
N ALA A 126 10.38 -10.20 16.08
CA ALA A 126 10.30 -9.01 16.94
C ALA A 126 10.06 -7.73 16.12
N ARG A 127 10.67 -7.62 14.93
CA ARG A 127 10.42 -6.48 14.02
C ARG A 127 8.97 -6.45 13.53
N VAL A 128 8.43 -7.60 13.12
CA VAL A 128 7.01 -7.74 12.76
C VAL A 128 6.13 -7.29 13.93
N GLN A 129 6.39 -7.75 15.15
CA GLN A 129 5.59 -7.36 16.32
C GLN A 129 5.63 -5.85 16.58
N GLN A 130 6.78 -5.20 16.42
CA GLN A 130 6.90 -3.74 16.53
C GLN A 130 6.06 -3.00 15.49
N LEU A 131 6.11 -3.44 14.24
CA LEU A 131 5.34 -2.85 13.15
C LEU A 131 3.83 -3.03 13.37
N ILE A 132 3.40 -4.21 13.80
CA ILE A 132 2.01 -4.47 14.20
C ILE A 132 1.58 -3.57 15.36
N GLY A 133 2.46 -3.34 16.35
CA GLY A 133 2.22 -2.41 17.44
C GLY A 133 1.97 -0.99 16.95
N PHE A 134 2.77 -0.51 15.99
CA PHE A 134 2.54 0.79 15.35
C PHE A 134 1.17 0.86 14.66
N PHE A 135 0.77 -0.14 13.88
CA PHE A 135 -0.52 -0.10 13.19
C PHE A 135 -1.72 -0.05 14.15
N LYS A 136 -1.61 -0.71 15.32
CA LYS A 136 -2.64 -0.58 16.37
C LYS A 136 -2.77 0.88 16.84
N GLU A 137 -1.64 1.56 17.00
CA GLU A 137 -1.60 2.97 17.40
C GLU A 137 -2.01 3.92 16.27
N SER A 138 -1.71 3.61 15.01
CA SER A 138 -2.01 4.48 13.87
C SER A 138 -3.51 4.67 13.61
N SER A 139 -4.37 3.85 14.20
CA SER A 139 -5.84 4.02 14.14
C SER A 139 -6.33 5.43 14.55
N VAL A 140 -5.56 6.16 15.36
CA VAL A 140 -5.86 7.55 15.73
C VAL A 140 -5.83 8.53 14.56
N HIS A 141 -5.16 8.18 13.47
CA HIS A 141 -5.09 8.98 12.24
C HIS A 141 -6.46 9.08 11.57
N TYR A 142 -7.07 7.94 11.25
CA TYR A 142 -8.42 7.89 10.69
C TYR A 142 -9.46 8.55 11.61
N LEU A 143 -9.30 8.44 12.93
CA LEU A 143 -10.18 9.11 13.89
C LEU A 143 -10.08 10.63 13.83
N ARG A 144 -8.90 11.20 13.55
CA ARG A 144 -8.77 12.65 13.36
C ARG A 144 -9.47 13.10 12.09
N GLU A 145 -9.35 12.33 11.02
CA GLU A 145 -10.02 12.66 9.75
C GLU A 145 -11.53 12.59 9.90
N GLU A 146 -12.04 11.47 10.42
CA GLU A 146 -13.46 11.21 10.60
C GLU A 146 -14.15 12.20 11.54
N ASN A 147 -13.48 12.57 12.63
CA ASN A 147 -14.10 13.38 13.69
C ASN A 147 -13.71 14.86 13.66
N VAL A 148 -12.73 15.26 12.84
CA VAL A 148 -12.25 16.64 12.76
C VAL A 148 -12.25 17.17 11.34
N LEU A 149 -11.56 16.51 10.41
CA LEU A 149 -11.43 17.03 9.04
C LEU A 149 -12.74 16.89 8.24
N PHE A 150 -13.31 15.69 8.20
CA PHE A 150 -14.50 15.38 7.42
C PHE A 150 -15.71 16.27 7.81
N PRO A 151 -16.01 16.51 9.10
CA PRO A 151 -17.09 17.42 9.49
C PRO A 151 -16.87 18.87 9.00
N VAL A 152 -15.61 19.32 8.92
CA VAL A 152 -15.28 20.65 8.39
C VAL A 152 -15.56 20.68 6.88
N LEU A 153 -15.10 19.68 6.12
CA LEU A 153 -15.37 19.58 4.68
C LEU A 153 -16.88 19.54 4.37
N GLU A 154 -17.63 18.76 5.14
CA GLU A 154 -19.08 18.65 5.01
C GLU A 154 -19.79 19.98 5.26
N LYS A 155 -19.33 20.77 6.24
CA LYS A 155 -19.85 22.12 6.50
C LYS A 155 -19.68 23.05 5.29
N TYR A 156 -18.67 22.82 4.46
CA TYR A 156 -18.44 23.54 3.20
C TYR A 156 -19.08 22.87 1.97
N GLY A 157 -19.91 21.83 2.16
CA GLY A 157 -20.70 21.19 1.11
C GLY A 157 -20.02 20.00 0.43
N VAL A 158 -18.83 19.60 0.87
CA VAL A 158 -18.12 18.41 0.36
C VAL A 158 -18.51 17.20 1.20
N THR A 159 -19.50 16.43 0.75
CA THR A 159 -20.09 15.34 1.56
C THR A 159 -19.87 13.94 1.00
N GLN A 160 -19.72 13.79 -0.32
CA GLN A 160 -19.52 12.47 -0.94
C GLN A 160 -18.10 11.92 -0.77
N PRO A 161 -17.03 12.70 -1.00
CA PRO A 161 -15.67 12.18 -0.81
C PRO A 161 -15.40 11.70 0.63
N PRO A 162 -15.73 12.44 1.70
CA PRO A 162 -15.55 11.97 3.08
C PRO A 162 -16.29 10.66 3.37
N LYS A 163 -17.51 10.50 2.84
CA LYS A 163 -18.28 9.26 2.99
C LYS A 163 -17.59 8.06 2.33
N ILE A 164 -16.93 8.26 1.19
CA ILE A 164 -16.16 7.20 0.51
C ILE A 164 -14.91 6.88 1.33
N MET A 165 -14.16 7.88 1.79
CA MET A 165 -12.97 7.67 2.62
C MET A 165 -13.31 6.90 3.90
N TRP A 166 -14.44 7.21 4.55
CA TRP A 166 -14.91 6.45 5.71
C TRP A 166 -15.12 4.96 5.40
N MET A 167 -15.77 4.63 4.29
CA MET A 167 -15.95 3.22 3.89
C MET A 167 -14.60 2.53 3.62
N GLU A 168 -13.63 3.26 3.07
CA GLU A 168 -12.26 2.75 2.89
C GLU A 168 -11.55 2.55 4.23
N HIS A 169 -11.71 3.45 5.21
CA HIS A 169 -11.20 3.25 6.56
C HIS A 169 -11.75 1.99 7.21
N ASP A 170 -13.04 1.68 7.02
CA ASP A 170 -13.63 0.44 7.56
C ASP A 170 -13.03 -0.81 6.91
N ASN A 171 -12.71 -0.77 5.61
CA ASN A 171 -11.99 -1.84 4.93
C ASN A 171 -10.55 -1.98 5.45
N ILE A 172 -9.83 -0.86 5.65
CA ILE A 172 -8.48 -0.86 6.24
C ILE A 172 -8.50 -1.49 7.63
N ARG A 173 -9.43 -1.06 8.50
CA ARG A 173 -9.61 -1.63 9.86
C ARG A 173 -9.89 -3.13 9.82
N ALA A 174 -10.66 -3.61 8.84
CA ALA A 174 -10.94 -5.03 8.70
C ALA A 174 -9.68 -5.84 8.32
N ILE A 175 -8.84 -5.31 7.42
CA ILE A 175 -7.55 -5.91 7.05
C ILE A 175 -6.62 -5.92 8.27
N GLU A 176 -6.46 -4.78 8.94
CA GLU A 176 -5.64 -4.62 10.14
C GLU A 176 -6.05 -5.61 11.24
N LYS A 177 -7.35 -5.74 11.52
CA LYS A 177 -7.85 -6.70 12.52
C LYS A 177 -7.44 -8.13 12.20
N SER A 178 -7.64 -8.56 10.96
CA SER A 178 -7.26 -9.91 10.52
C SER A 178 -5.75 -10.13 10.61
N MET A 179 -4.97 -9.09 10.32
CA MET A 179 -3.51 -9.11 10.44
C MET A 179 -3.05 -9.22 11.90
N TYR A 180 -3.72 -8.54 12.84
CA TYR A 180 -3.44 -8.64 14.27
C TYR A 180 -3.72 -10.05 14.80
N GLU A 181 -4.81 -10.68 14.38
CA GLU A 181 -5.16 -12.06 14.73
C GLU A 181 -4.08 -13.04 14.24
N THR A 182 -3.59 -12.87 13.01
CA THR A 182 -2.46 -13.66 12.48
C THR A 182 -1.18 -13.44 13.28
N ALA A 183 -0.87 -12.21 13.64
CA ALA A 183 0.33 -11.88 14.42
C ALA A 183 0.27 -12.50 15.83
N ASP A 184 -0.90 -12.49 16.47
CA ASP A 184 -1.11 -13.13 17.77
C ASP A 184 -1.01 -14.67 17.68
N ALA A 185 -1.40 -15.26 16.54
CA ALA A 185 -1.19 -16.68 16.28
C ALA A 185 0.29 -17.02 16.09
N LEU A 186 1.02 -16.20 15.33
CA LEU A 186 2.48 -16.33 15.13
C LEU A 186 3.26 -16.23 16.44
N ALA A 187 2.81 -15.39 17.38
CA ALA A 187 3.42 -15.27 18.71
C ALA A 187 3.36 -16.57 19.53
N LYS A 188 2.40 -17.46 19.23
CA LYS A 188 2.29 -18.77 19.86
C LYS A 188 3.12 -19.83 19.14
N SER A 189 3.15 -19.78 17.81
CA SER A 189 3.89 -20.70 16.96
C SER A 189 4.16 -20.08 15.60
N ILE A 190 5.44 -19.89 15.26
CA ILE A 190 5.84 -19.38 13.95
C ILE A 190 5.80 -20.54 12.94
N THR A 191 4.82 -20.54 12.04
CA THR A 191 4.71 -21.53 10.96
C THR A 191 4.80 -20.85 9.60
N LYS A 192 5.21 -21.61 8.57
CA LYS A 192 5.34 -21.08 7.21
C LYS A 192 4.00 -20.58 6.66
N GLU A 193 2.92 -21.29 6.98
CA GLU A 193 1.56 -20.96 6.54
C GLU A 193 1.08 -19.64 7.15
N LEU A 194 1.33 -19.43 8.45
CA LEU A 194 1.00 -18.17 9.12
C LEU A 194 1.89 -17.02 8.63
N SER A 195 3.18 -17.26 8.38
CA SER A 195 4.07 -16.25 7.79
C SER A 195 3.60 -15.83 6.39
N HIS A 196 3.18 -16.79 5.56
CA HIS A 196 2.63 -16.50 4.24
C HIS A 196 1.29 -15.74 4.34
N THR A 197 0.43 -16.13 5.28
CA THR A 197 -0.84 -15.42 5.51
C THR A 197 -0.59 -13.96 5.91
N LEU A 198 0.36 -13.73 6.82
CA LEU A 198 0.75 -12.39 7.25
C LEU A 198 1.30 -11.57 6.08
N GLN A 199 2.14 -12.16 5.23
CA GLN A 199 2.68 -11.48 4.05
C GLN A 199 1.56 -11.04 3.10
N THR A 200 0.62 -11.94 2.78
CA THR A 200 -0.53 -11.61 1.93
C THR A 200 -1.38 -10.48 2.54
N GLN A 201 -1.61 -10.50 3.86
CA GLN A 201 -2.32 -9.44 4.57
C GLN A 201 -1.55 -8.11 4.54
N ALA A 202 -0.23 -8.14 4.74
CA ALA A 202 0.63 -6.95 4.71
C ALA A 202 0.66 -6.31 3.32
N ILE A 203 0.75 -7.12 2.26
CA ILE A 203 0.70 -6.65 0.87
C ILE A 203 -0.63 -5.94 0.63
N ARG A 204 -1.74 -6.62 0.93
CA ARG A 204 -3.08 -6.06 0.76
C ARG A 204 -3.27 -4.76 1.53
N LEU A 205 -2.77 -4.69 2.77
CA LEU A 205 -2.82 -3.47 3.58
C LEU A 205 -2.04 -2.36 2.91
N SER A 206 -0.80 -2.63 2.50
CA SER A 206 0.08 -1.64 1.86
C SER A 206 -0.52 -1.07 0.58
N GLU A 207 -1.09 -1.92 -0.29
CA GLU A 207 -1.77 -1.48 -1.51
C GLU A 207 -3.01 -0.64 -1.20
N THR A 208 -3.82 -1.07 -0.23
CA THR A 208 -5.03 -0.34 0.18
C THR A 208 -4.68 1.04 0.72
N LEU A 209 -3.67 1.14 1.58
CA LEU A 209 -3.19 2.41 2.13
C LEU A 209 -2.62 3.32 1.04
N THR A 210 -1.88 2.75 0.09
CA THR A 210 -1.29 3.50 -1.02
C THR A 210 -2.37 4.14 -1.88
N ASP A 211 -3.39 3.39 -2.27
CA ASP A 211 -4.53 3.91 -3.04
C ASP A 211 -5.33 4.95 -2.27
N HIS A 212 -5.59 4.67 -0.99
CA HIS A 212 -6.35 5.54 -0.10
C HIS A 212 -5.66 6.89 0.12
N PHE A 213 -4.41 6.89 0.58
CA PHE A 213 -3.66 8.13 0.81
C PHE A 213 -3.34 8.88 -0.47
N TYR A 214 -3.23 8.19 -1.62
CA TYR A 214 -3.13 8.87 -2.91
C TYR A 214 -4.38 9.70 -3.21
N LYS A 215 -5.59 9.14 -2.98
CA LYS A 215 -6.85 9.88 -3.16
C LYS A 215 -6.94 11.05 -2.19
N GLU A 216 -6.58 10.87 -0.94
CA GLU A 216 -6.62 11.95 0.03
C GLU A 216 -5.68 13.09 -0.35
N ASN A 217 -4.42 12.78 -0.65
CA ASN A 217 -3.38 13.77 -0.95
C ASN A 217 -3.54 14.49 -2.29
N ASN A 218 -4.28 13.93 -3.25
CA ASN A 218 -4.38 14.50 -4.60
C ASN A 218 -5.82 14.92 -4.98
N ILE A 219 -6.82 14.50 -4.21
CA ILE A 219 -8.23 14.75 -4.52
C ILE A 219 -8.96 15.41 -3.35
N LEU A 220 -8.73 14.96 -2.10
CA LEU A 220 -9.46 15.47 -0.94
C LEU A 220 -8.84 16.72 -0.31
N PHE A 221 -7.52 16.70 -0.13
CA PHE A 221 -6.73 17.78 0.48
C PHE A 221 -6.40 18.86 -0.56
#